data_AF-J8ENR6-F1
#
_entry.id   AF-J8ENR6-F1
#
_cell.length_a   1.000
_cell.length_b   1.000
_cell.length_c   1.000
_cell.angle_alpha   90.00
_cell.angle_beta   90.00
_cell.angle_gamma   90.00
#
_symmetry.space_group_name_H-M   'P 1'
#
loop_
_entity.id
_entity.type
_entity.pdbx_description
1 polymer ?
#
loop_
_entity_poly.entity_id
_entity_poly.type
_entity_poly.pdbx_seq_one_letter_code
_entity_poly.pdbx_strand_id
1 'polypeptide(L)'
;MLSKWKVGITASILALTTFTAAVSAEEKPVDQPKWQEWVGEHAKKLKEPTAHTYEDLSFLKETIQDKRFVLLGESTHGSTEMNQSKIRIIKYLHEEMGYDVIAFESGFAEMNTVYQNLDNLTAEQAMKKSINDVWSTEDMEELFQYIKEQKEKGTPLMLTGFDIQIPYEIEKFPFATFASEWIEKLNPEVANLLTEAEGDIFKYHSVSSYKEFQAMQTPLIDKYERIKEFIQQHKDELRQVAPKSSYDVNLLEKTISIRIDSLKTHMSNQMKETYSIPFDYTIYNNYSLYSRDQKMAQNLAWLSEIQYTGKKIMVWGHNYHIRKQNSKMIQDISDTHKYGFVGPNMIDYLPKHIKDQMYAIGLFAYSGSSLNSEDNKKIVYVKEKHESNSIEEILKAAQHPQVFVNLKGEKNRPETSWMYTPIIAQHWGITDEIMIPNQQYDGILWLEQITPSRIK
;
A
#
# COMPACT_ATOMS: atom_id res chain seq x y z
N MET A 1 28.13 -21.66 -81.95
CA MET A 1 28.86 -22.92 -81.68
C MET A 1 29.58 -22.80 -80.35
N LEU A 2 29.53 -23.88 -79.56
CA LEU A 2 29.77 -23.96 -78.12
C LEU A 2 31.24 -23.84 -77.68
N SER A 3 31.48 -23.20 -76.53
CA SER A 3 32.65 -23.42 -75.66
C SER A 3 32.39 -22.71 -74.31
N LYS A 4 31.72 -23.33 -73.34
CA LYS A 4 32.27 -24.11 -72.20
C LYS A 4 33.41 -23.41 -71.43
N TRP A 5 33.04 -22.59 -70.45
CA TRP A 5 33.86 -22.35 -69.26
C TRP A 5 33.02 -22.61 -68.00
N LYS A 6 33.53 -23.51 -67.16
CA LYS A 6 32.98 -23.90 -65.87
C LYS A 6 33.38 -22.83 -64.85
N VAL A 7 32.41 -22.23 -64.17
CA VAL A 7 32.64 -21.50 -62.92
C VAL A 7 31.84 -22.23 -61.85
N GLY A 8 32.55 -22.78 -60.86
CA GLY A 8 31.97 -23.43 -59.71
C GLY A 8 31.25 -22.41 -58.83
N ILE A 9 29.94 -22.60 -58.65
CA ILE A 9 29.15 -21.89 -57.66
C ILE A 9 29.27 -22.69 -56.36
N THR A 10 29.96 -22.13 -55.38
CA THR A 10 29.88 -22.57 -53.99
C THR A 10 28.46 -22.32 -53.49
N ALA A 11 27.69 -23.40 -53.35
CA ALA A 11 26.37 -23.37 -52.75
C ALA A 11 26.52 -23.19 -51.24
N SER A 12 26.32 -21.97 -50.75
CA SER A 12 26.05 -21.72 -49.34
C SER A 12 24.64 -22.24 -49.04
N ILE A 13 24.56 -23.36 -48.34
CA ILE A 13 23.31 -23.90 -47.80
C ILE A 13 22.83 -22.91 -46.74
N LEU A 14 21.88 -22.05 -47.12
CA LEU A 14 21.10 -21.28 -46.17
C LEU A 14 20.09 -22.26 -45.57
N ALA A 15 20.39 -22.78 -44.38
CA ALA A 15 19.41 -23.53 -43.60
C ALA A 15 18.29 -22.56 -43.17
N LEU A 16 17.22 -22.53 -43.96
CA LEU A 16 15.93 -21.99 -43.54
C LEU A 16 15.40 -22.89 -42.42
N THR A 17 15.80 -22.61 -41.18
CA THR A 17 15.06 -23.09 -40.01
C THR A 17 13.75 -22.33 -39.96
N THR A 18 12.71 -22.94 -40.53
CA THR A 18 11.34 -22.58 -40.23
C THR A 18 11.13 -22.79 -38.73
N PHE A 19 11.18 -21.70 -37.96
CA PHE A 19 10.59 -21.68 -36.62
C PHE A 19 9.09 -21.87 -36.82
N THR A 20 8.65 -23.13 -36.83
CA THR A 20 7.29 -23.46 -36.48
C THR A 20 7.16 -23.09 -35.01
N ALA A 21 6.54 -21.95 -34.74
CA ALA A 21 6.01 -21.65 -33.42
C ALA A 21 4.93 -22.71 -33.14
N ALA A 22 5.35 -23.86 -32.64
CA ALA A 22 4.47 -24.72 -31.90
C ALA A 22 4.02 -23.86 -30.71
N VAL A 23 2.74 -23.49 -30.72
CA VAL A 23 2.05 -23.06 -29.52
C VAL A 23 2.15 -24.24 -28.56
N SER A 24 3.19 -24.23 -27.73
CA SER A 24 3.25 -25.12 -26.58
C SER A 24 2.09 -24.69 -25.71
N ALA A 25 1.09 -25.56 -25.56
CA ALA A 25 0.30 -25.52 -24.33
C ALA A 25 1.33 -25.55 -23.20
N GLU A 26 1.33 -24.56 -22.31
CA GLU A 26 2.19 -24.60 -21.14
C GLU A 26 1.94 -25.93 -20.42
N GLU A 27 2.98 -26.77 -20.33
CA GLU A 27 2.87 -28.00 -19.57
C GLU A 27 2.59 -27.61 -18.12
N LYS A 28 1.45 -28.08 -17.60
CA LYS A 28 1.07 -27.86 -16.20
C LYS A 28 2.24 -28.27 -15.29
N PRO A 29 2.53 -27.50 -14.22
CA PRO A 29 3.55 -27.90 -13.27
C PRO A 29 3.30 -29.33 -12.77
N VAL A 30 4.34 -30.15 -12.72
CA VAL A 30 4.25 -31.58 -12.38
C VAL A 30 3.53 -31.82 -11.05
N ASP A 31 3.76 -30.94 -10.06
CA ASP A 31 3.15 -31.04 -8.73
C ASP A 31 1.80 -30.30 -8.60
N GLN A 32 1.30 -29.64 -9.66
CA GLN A 32 0.06 -28.84 -9.60
C GLN A 32 -1.13 -29.61 -9.02
N PRO A 33 -1.40 -30.88 -9.39
CA PRO A 33 -2.51 -31.63 -8.80
C PRO A 33 -2.39 -31.78 -7.27
N LYS A 34 -1.17 -31.96 -6.76
CA LYS A 34 -0.90 -32.08 -5.32
C LYS A 34 -1.08 -30.74 -4.60
N TRP A 35 -0.74 -29.63 -5.26
CA TRP A 35 -1.00 -28.29 -4.73
C TRP A 35 -2.49 -28.07 -4.51
N GLN A 36 -3.30 -28.43 -5.51
CA GLN A 36 -4.75 -28.27 -5.49
C GLN A 36 -5.40 -29.16 -4.42
N GLU A 37 -4.97 -30.41 -4.29
CA GLU A 37 -5.41 -31.32 -3.22
C GLU A 37 -5.09 -30.74 -1.84
N TRP A 38 -3.84 -30.31 -1.63
CA TRP A 38 -3.42 -29.73 -0.35
C TRP A 38 -4.21 -28.47 0.02
N VAL A 39 -4.41 -27.56 -0.94
CA VAL A 39 -5.22 -26.36 -0.76
C VAL A 39 -6.66 -26.71 -0.38
N GLY A 40 -7.26 -27.69 -1.05
CA GLY A 40 -8.62 -28.17 -0.75
C GLY A 40 -8.80 -28.63 0.69
N GLU A 41 -7.77 -29.24 1.28
CA GLU A 41 -7.78 -29.77 2.64
C GLU A 41 -7.36 -28.76 3.72
N HIS A 42 -6.44 -27.85 3.40
CA HIS A 42 -5.76 -27.03 4.41
C HIS A 42 -6.17 -25.56 4.42
N ALA A 43 -6.77 -25.05 3.33
CA ALA A 43 -7.24 -23.67 3.29
C ALA A 43 -8.35 -23.43 4.33
N LYS A 44 -8.27 -22.32 5.05
CA LYS A 44 -9.29 -21.90 6.01
C LYS A 44 -10.43 -21.25 5.22
N LYS A 45 -11.59 -21.91 5.20
CA LYS A 45 -12.82 -21.40 4.60
C LYS A 45 -13.40 -20.34 5.52
N LEU A 46 -13.54 -19.13 5.02
CA LEU A 46 -14.02 -17.99 5.80
C LEU A 46 -15.47 -17.69 5.45
N LYS A 47 -16.25 -17.21 6.41
CA LYS A 47 -17.59 -16.66 6.16
C LYS A 47 -17.50 -15.44 5.23
N GLU A 48 -18.64 -15.02 4.70
CA GLU A 48 -18.71 -13.83 3.85
C GLU A 48 -18.11 -12.57 4.54
N PRO A 49 -17.57 -11.61 3.77
CA PRO A 49 -16.91 -10.41 4.31
C PRO A 49 -17.74 -9.61 5.32
N THR A 50 -19.07 -9.65 5.21
CA THR A 50 -20.01 -8.91 6.07
C THR A 50 -20.48 -9.69 7.29
N ALA A 51 -20.01 -10.94 7.50
CA ALA A 51 -20.44 -11.76 8.62
C ALA A 51 -20.04 -11.15 9.97
N HIS A 52 -21.03 -11.02 10.88
CA HIS A 52 -20.87 -10.41 12.21
C HIS A 52 -20.23 -11.30 13.28
N THR A 53 -19.91 -12.55 12.94
CA THR A 53 -19.32 -13.53 13.86
C THR A 53 -17.89 -13.84 13.44
N TYR A 54 -17.04 -14.35 14.33
CA TYR A 54 -15.59 -14.48 14.07
C TYR A 54 -15.03 -15.90 14.26
N GLU A 55 -15.87 -16.93 14.34
CA GLU A 55 -15.39 -18.29 14.67
C GLU A 55 -14.42 -18.83 13.61
N ASP A 56 -14.65 -18.52 12.34
CA ASP A 56 -13.79 -18.84 11.19
C ASP A 56 -12.48 -18.03 11.15
N LEU A 57 -12.35 -16.96 11.94
CA LEU A 57 -11.10 -16.19 12.10
C LEU A 57 -10.29 -16.64 13.33
N SER A 58 -10.83 -17.54 14.16
CA SER A 58 -10.20 -17.98 15.41
C SER A 58 -8.79 -18.56 15.25
N PHE A 59 -8.48 -19.13 14.08
CA PHE A 59 -7.14 -19.64 13.76
C PHE A 59 -6.06 -18.56 13.82
N LEU A 60 -6.41 -17.28 13.58
CA LEU A 60 -5.45 -16.18 13.63
C LEU A 60 -4.84 -16.03 15.02
N LYS A 61 -5.56 -16.37 16.10
CA LYS A 61 -5.03 -16.34 17.48
C LYS A 61 -3.73 -17.13 17.62
N GLU A 62 -3.59 -18.24 16.90
CA GLU A 62 -2.35 -19.04 16.88
C GLU A 62 -1.36 -18.53 15.80
N THR A 63 -1.86 -18.27 14.58
CA THR A 63 -1.04 -17.90 13.42
C THR A 63 -0.20 -16.63 13.64
N ILE A 64 -0.73 -15.65 14.36
CA ILE A 64 -0.08 -14.34 14.56
C ILE A 64 0.16 -13.99 16.04
N GLN A 65 0.15 -14.98 16.94
CA GLN A 65 0.19 -14.79 18.39
C GLN A 65 1.34 -13.90 18.89
N ASP A 66 2.52 -14.01 18.27
CA ASP A 66 3.76 -13.33 18.62
C ASP A 66 4.03 -12.10 17.75
N LYS A 67 3.03 -11.67 16.95
CA LYS A 67 3.21 -10.60 15.97
C LYS A 67 2.69 -9.28 16.52
N ARG A 68 3.51 -8.26 16.32
CA ARG A 68 3.14 -6.89 16.66
C ARG A 68 2.45 -6.20 15.50
N PHE A 69 2.78 -6.58 14.26
CA PHE A 69 2.21 -5.99 13.07
C PHE A 69 1.46 -7.03 12.24
N VAL A 70 0.28 -6.66 11.75
CA VAL A 70 -0.43 -7.41 10.70
C VAL A 70 -0.61 -6.47 9.52
N LEU A 71 -0.04 -6.85 8.38
CA LEU A 71 -0.11 -6.07 7.16
C LEU A 71 -1.21 -6.67 6.28
N LEU A 72 -2.19 -5.86 5.92
CA LEU A 72 -3.36 -6.23 5.16
C LEU A 72 -3.27 -5.60 3.78
N GLY A 73 -2.82 -6.40 2.82
CA GLY A 73 -2.72 -6.05 1.41
C GLY A 73 -4.07 -5.91 0.72
N GLU A 74 -4.01 -5.56 -0.56
CA GLU A 74 -5.09 -5.63 -1.54
C GLU A 74 -4.45 -5.58 -2.93
N SER A 75 -4.96 -6.38 -3.87
CA SER A 75 -4.48 -6.34 -5.26
C SER A 75 -5.14 -5.21 -6.07
N THR A 76 -6.19 -4.58 -5.53
CA THR A 76 -6.89 -3.41 -6.09
C THR A 76 -7.48 -2.56 -4.97
N HIS A 77 -7.54 -1.24 -5.14
CA HIS A 77 -8.14 -0.31 -4.17
C HIS A 77 -9.67 -0.23 -4.24
N GLY A 78 -10.26 -0.58 -5.39
CA GLY A 78 -11.66 -0.29 -5.71
C GLY A 78 -12.61 -1.49 -5.56
N SER A 79 -12.35 -2.42 -4.63
CA SER A 79 -13.16 -3.62 -4.41
C SER A 79 -13.93 -3.58 -3.09
N THR A 80 -15.24 -3.83 -3.16
CA THR A 80 -16.16 -3.95 -2.00
C THR A 80 -15.70 -5.07 -1.05
N GLU A 81 -15.47 -6.27 -1.58
CA GLU A 81 -15.22 -7.47 -0.79
C GLU A 81 -13.81 -7.47 -0.16
N MET A 82 -12.82 -6.87 -0.83
CA MET A 82 -11.50 -6.64 -0.22
C MET A 82 -11.61 -5.68 0.96
N ASN A 83 -12.31 -4.56 0.79
CA ASN A 83 -12.53 -3.60 1.88
C ASN A 83 -13.25 -4.27 3.06
N GLN A 84 -14.40 -4.90 2.81
CA GLN A 84 -15.18 -5.57 3.85
C GLN A 84 -14.40 -6.68 4.56
N SER A 85 -13.61 -7.48 3.81
CA SER A 85 -12.80 -8.55 4.40
C SER A 85 -11.73 -8.00 5.34
N LYS A 86 -11.05 -6.93 4.93
CA LYS A 86 -10.05 -6.25 5.78
C LYS A 86 -10.71 -5.65 7.00
N ILE A 87 -11.85 -4.97 6.86
CA ILE A 87 -12.62 -4.39 7.97
C ILE A 87 -13.00 -5.48 8.99
N ARG A 88 -13.51 -6.61 8.52
CA ARG A 88 -13.88 -7.74 9.36
C ARG A 88 -12.69 -8.29 10.15
N ILE A 89 -11.54 -8.47 9.49
CA ILE A 89 -10.29 -8.89 10.13
C ILE A 89 -9.85 -7.84 11.16
N ILE A 90 -9.88 -6.55 10.82
CA ILE A 90 -9.49 -5.45 11.73
C ILE A 90 -10.32 -5.46 13.00
N LYS A 91 -11.65 -5.56 12.89
CA LYS A 91 -12.54 -5.62 14.04
C LYS A 91 -12.21 -6.82 14.93
N TYR A 92 -11.99 -7.99 14.33
CA TYR A 92 -11.57 -9.19 15.07
C TYR A 92 -10.23 -9.00 15.79
N LEU A 93 -9.20 -8.49 15.11
CA LEU A 93 -7.88 -8.28 15.70
C LEU A 93 -7.92 -7.25 16.84
N HIS A 94 -8.73 -6.22 16.71
CA HIS A 94 -8.93 -5.22 17.75
C HIS A 94 -9.66 -5.81 18.96
N GLU A 95 -10.80 -6.46 18.76
CA GLU A 95 -11.66 -6.97 19.84
C GLU A 95 -11.05 -8.17 20.57
N GLU A 96 -10.36 -9.05 19.86
CA GLU A 96 -9.96 -10.37 20.39
C GLU A 96 -8.46 -10.52 20.59
N MET A 97 -7.63 -9.63 20.03
CA MET A 97 -6.18 -9.84 19.95
C MET A 97 -5.32 -8.62 20.35
N GLY A 98 -5.96 -7.51 20.75
CA GLY A 98 -5.30 -6.32 21.30
C GLY A 98 -4.55 -5.48 20.26
N TYR A 99 -5.03 -5.46 19.01
CA TYR A 99 -4.53 -4.55 17.98
C TYR A 99 -5.24 -3.19 18.07
N ASP A 100 -4.61 -2.24 18.74
CA ASP A 100 -5.21 -0.94 19.07
C ASP A 100 -4.95 0.15 18.02
N VAL A 101 -4.11 -0.09 17.01
CA VAL A 101 -3.72 0.94 16.03
C VAL A 101 -3.97 0.43 14.63
N ILE A 102 -4.58 1.26 13.79
CA ILE A 102 -4.65 1.07 12.34
C ILE A 102 -3.92 2.20 11.62
N ALA A 103 -2.93 1.82 10.82
CA ALA A 103 -2.10 2.70 10.01
C ALA A 103 -2.41 2.48 8.53
N PHE A 104 -2.82 3.53 7.82
CA PHE A 104 -3.20 3.45 6.41
C PHE A 104 -2.13 4.00 5.47
N GLU A 105 -2.13 3.46 4.25
CA GLU A 105 -1.52 4.04 3.06
C GLU A 105 -2.27 5.32 2.63
N SER A 106 -2.34 6.29 3.52
CA SER A 106 -2.93 7.61 3.31
C SER A 106 -2.16 8.65 4.13
N GLY A 107 -2.39 9.92 3.81
CA GLY A 107 -1.57 11.04 4.28
C GLY A 107 -1.40 11.07 5.81
N PHE A 108 -0.15 11.08 6.27
CA PHE A 108 0.17 11.14 7.69
C PHE A 108 -0.49 12.34 8.38
N ALA A 109 -0.43 13.52 7.76
CA ALA A 109 -0.91 14.76 8.36
C ALA A 109 -2.43 14.73 8.57
N GLU A 110 -3.16 14.36 7.53
CA GLU A 110 -4.62 14.39 7.47
C GLU A 110 -5.21 13.36 8.43
N MET A 111 -4.69 12.13 8.40
CA MET A 111 -5.19 11.05 9.26
C MET A 111 -5.00 11.32 10.74
N ASN A 112 -3.81 11.75 11.15
CA ASN A 112 -3.55 12.08 12.54
C ASN A 112 -4.41 13.28 12.99
N THR A 113 -4.54 14.31 12.14
CA THR A 113 -5.38 15.49 12.46
C THR A 113 -6.86 15.12 12.63
N VAL A 114 -7.40 14.29 11.74
CA VAL A 114 -8.79 13.80 11.84
C VAL A 114 -8.97 13.01 13.12
N TYR A 115 -8.05 12.10 13.46
CA TYR A 115 -8.19 11.31 14.68
C TYR A 115 -8.19 12.19 15.95
N GLN A 116 -7.33 13.21 15.99
CA GLN A 116 -7.27 14.18 17.09
C GLN A 116 -8.57 14.98 17.24
N ASN A 117 -9.32 15.14 16.15
CA ASN A 117 -10.58 15.88 16.07
C ASN A 117 -11.82 15.02 15.83
N LEU A 118 -11.71 13.70 16.01
CA LEU A 118 -12.73 12.73 15.60
C LEU A 118 -14.12 13.00 16.21
N ASP A 119 -14.16 13.55 17.42
CA ASP A 119 -15.41 13.83 18.15
C ASP A 119 -16.22 14.95 17.49
N ASN A 120 -15.58 15.79 16.66
CA ASN A 120 -16.21 16.91 15.96
C ASN A 120 -16.70 16.52 14.54
N LEU A 121 -16.52 15.26 14.13
CA LEU A 121 -16.77 14.80 12.77
C LEU A 121 -17.75 13.62 12.77
N THR A 122 -18.62 13.54 11.76
CA THR A 122 -19.34 12.29 11.46
C THR A 122 -18.36 11.23 10.95
N ALA A 123 -18.77 9.95 10.91
CA ALA A 123 -17.96 8.88 10.33
C ALA A 123 -17.59 9.19 8.87
N GLU A 124 -18.57 9.60 8.06
CA GLU A 124 -18.35 10.03 6.68
C GLU A 124 -17.37 11.20 6.56
N GLN A 125 -17.51 12.24 7.39
CA GLN A 125 -16.60 13.38 7.36
C GLN A 125 -15.18 12.98 7.78
N ALA A 126 -15.05 12.12 8.80
CA ALA A 126 -13.75 11.61 9.23
C ALA A 126 -13.10 10.79 8.11
N MET A 127 -13.84 9.92 7.44
CA MET A 127 -13.38 9.16 6.28
C MET A 127 -12.89 10.10 5.17
N LYS A 128 -13.78 10.91 4.60
CA LYS A 128 -13.48 11.78 3.43
C LYS A 128 -12.35 12.79 3.67
N LYS A 129 -12.08 13.16 4.92
CA LYS A 129 -11.03 14.12 5.29
C LYS A 129 -9.70 13.46 5.67
N SER A 130 -9.62 12.14 5.76
CA SER A 130 -8.43 11.44 6.27
C SER A 130 -7.81 10.45 5.28
N ILE A 131 -8.61 9.63 4.60
CA ILE A 131 -8.11 8.61 3.68
C ILE A 131 -8.12 9.11 2.24
N ASN A 132 -7.27 8.54 1.38
CA ASN A 132 -7.30 8.84 -0.05
C ASN A 132 -8.67 8.49 -0.66
N ASP A 133 -9.09 9.26 -1.67
CA ASP A 133 -10.43 9.18 -2.26
C ASP A 133 -10.78 7.81 -2.84
N VAL A 134 -9.78 7.01 -3.24
CA VAL A 134 -9.97 5.62 -3.69
C VAL A 134 -10.68 4.74 -2.66
N TRP A 135 -10.58 5.09 -1.37
CA TRP A 135 -11.24 4.39 -0.27
C TRP A 135 -12.43 5.15 0.33
N SER A 136 -12.80 6.34 -0.19
CA SER A 136 -13.98 7.09 0.25
C SER A 136 -15.27 6.40 -0.20
N THR A 137 -15.62 5.30 0.46
CA THR A 137 -16.64 4.33 0.02
C THR A 137 -17.66 4.03 1.12
N GLU A 138 -18.82 3.47 0.76
CA GLU A 138 -19.83 3.01 1.72
C GLU A 138 -19.25 2.01 2.73
N ASP A 139 -18.41 1.07 2.28
CA ASP A 139 -17.81 0.04 3.15
C ASP A 139 -16.86 0.65 4.18
N MET A 140 -16.04 1.62 3.74
CA MET A 140 -15.07 2.26 4.62
C MET A 140 -15.72 3.15 5.66
N GLU A 141 -16.88 3.73 5.38
CA GLU A 141 -17.64 4.45 6.40
C GLU A 141 -18.00 3.55 7.59
N GLU A 142 -18.28 2.27 7.36
CA GLU A 142 -18.52 1.29 8.43
C GLU A 142 -17.32 1.18 9.38
N LEU A 143 -16.10 1.21 8.85
CA LEU A 143 -14.89 1.22 9.66
C LEU A 143 -14.74 2.52 10.45
N PHE A 144 -15.03 3.67 9.85
CA PHE A 144 -14.96 4.95 10.55
C PHE A 144 -16.04 5.09 11.63
N GLN A 145 -17.23 4.54 11.38
CA GLN A 145 -18.28 4.42 12.37
C GLN A 145 -17.82 3.54 13.55
N TYR A 146 -17.20 2.39 13.25
CA TYR A 146 -16.61 1.53 14.26
C TYR A 146 -15.51 2.23 15.07
N ILE A 147 -14.58 2.94 14.43
CA ILE A 147 -13.51 3.69 15.11
C ILE A 147 -14.09 4.71 16.11
N LYS A 148 -15.15 5.43 15.71
CA LYS A 148 -15.85 6.38 16.59
C LYS A 148 -16.49 5.68 17.79
N GLU A 149 -17.27 4.64 17.54
CA GLU A 149 -17.94 3.87 18.60
C GLU A 149 -16.95 3.27 19.60
N GLN A 150 -15.83 2.74 19.13
CA GLN A 150 -14.79 2.16 19.95
C GLN A 150 -14.09 3.20 20.83
N LYS A 151 -13.86 4.40 20.29
CA LYS A 151 -13.37 5.54 21.08
C LYS A 151 -14.36 5.93 22.19
N GLU A 152 -15.65 5.98 21.89
CA GLU A 152 -16.71 6.29 22.86
C GLU A 152 -16.85 5.21 23.95
N LYS A 153 -16.65 3.93 23.60
CA LYS A 153 -16.66 2.78 24.53
C LYS A 153 -15.45 2.70 25.45
N GLY A 154 -14.40 3.49 25.20
CA GLY A 154 -13.15 3.47 25.97
C GLY A 154 -12.14 2.39 25.54
N THR A 155 -12.38 1.74 24.41
CA THR A 155 -11.48 0.75 23.77
C THR A 155 -11.11 1.25 22.38
N PRO A 156 -10.35 2.37 22.28
CA PRO A 156 -10.17 3.06 21.00
C PRO A 156 -9.33 2.26 20.01
N LEU A 157 -9.83 2.12 18.78
CA LEU A 157 -9.00 1.84 17.61
C LEU A 157 -8.37 3.15 17.12
N MET A 158 -7.08 3.33 17.37
CA MET A 158 -6.34 4.54 17.00
C MET A 158 -6.06 4.59 15.49
N LEU A 159 -6.43 5.71 14.87
CA LEU A 159 -6.27 5.94 13.43
C LEU A 159 -5.00 6.75 13.14
N THR A 160 -4.19 6.29 12.19
CA THR A 160 -3.02 7.03 11.70
C THR A 160 -2.76 6.74 10.22
N GLY A 161 -1.92 7.56 9.58
CA GLY A 161 -1.47 7.38 8.20
C GLY A 161 0.04 7.37 8.13
N PHE A 162 0.62 6.63 7.18
CA PHE A 162 2.07 6.59 6.98
C PHE A 162 2.53 7.20 5.65
N ASP A 163 1.59 7.56 4.77
CA ASP A 163 1.91 8.14 3.47
C ASP A 163 2.34 9.62 3.57
N ILE A 164 3.10 10.07 2.57
CA ILE A 164 3.64 11.42 2.44
C ILE A 164 3.01 12.23 1.32
N GLN A 165 2.10 11.62 0.56
CA GLN A 165 1.37 12.30 -0.51
C GLN A 165 0.53 13.44 0.05
N ILE A 166 0.41 14.50 -0.75
CA ILE A 166 -0.46 15.63 -0.50
C ILE A 166 -1.72 15.42 -1.32
N PRO A 167 -2.91 15.32 -0.72
CA PRO A 167 -4.17 15.23 -1.47
C PRO A 167 -4.36 16.33 -2.55
N TYR A 168 -5.15 15.99 -3.57
CA TYR A 168 -5.35 16.83 -4.77
C TYR A 168 -6.35 17.97 -4.60
N GLU A 169 -7.06 18.09 -3.47
CA GLU A 169 -8.05 19.16 -3.26
C GLU A 169 -7.90 19.86 -1.90
N ILE A 170 -7.52 21.15 -1.90
CA ILE A 170 -7.22 21.93 -0.68
C ILE A 170 -8.41 22.00 0.31
N GLU A 171 -9.65 21.97 -0.19
CA GLU A 171 -10.87 22.04 0.63
C GLU A 171 -11.10 20.77 1.46
N LYS A 172 -10.41 19.67 1.15
CA LYS A 172 -10.48 18.40 1.87
C LYS A 172 -9.53 18.33 3.07
N PHE A 173 -8.71 19.34 3.33
CA PHE A 173 -7.61 19.22 4.29
C PHE A 173 -7.91 19.79 5.69
N PRO A 174 -7.98 18.92 6.71
CA PRO A 174 -8.14 19.37 8.08
C PRO A 174 -6.83 19.90 8.69
N PHE A 175 -5.65 19.48 8.20
CA PHE A 175 -4.36 19.79 8.85
C PHE A 175 -4.11 21.29 8.97
N ALA A 176 -4.15 22.03 7.86
CA ALA A 176 -3.90 23.48 7.86
C ALA A 176 -4.82 24.23 8.84
N THR A 177 -6.12 23.91 8.83
CA THR A 177 -7.12 24.53 9.72
C THR A 177 -6.82 24.23 11.18
N PHE A 178 -6.75 22.96 11.58
CA PHE A 178 -6.62 22.62 13.00
C PHE A 178 -5.25 22.96 13.58
N ALA A 179 -4.18 22.85 12.77
CA ALA A 179 -2.83 23.18 13.23
C ALA A 179 -2.63 24.70 13.32
N SER A 180 -3.20 25.50 12.41
CA SER A 180 -3.13 26.96 12.52
C SER A 180 -3.92 27.48 13.73
N GLU A 181 -5.13 26.98 13.97
CA GLU A 181 -5.92 27.31 15.18
C GLU A 181 -5.19 27.00 16.48
N TRP A 182 -4.38 25.93 16.50
CA TRP A 182 -3.57 25.56 17.65
C TRP A 182 -2.37 26.49 17.83
N ILE A 183 -1.60 26.73 16.75
CA ILE A 183 -0.43 27.61 16.78
C ILE A 183 -0.82 29.07 17.08
N GLU A 184 -1.98 29.53 16.61
CA GLU A 184 -2.48 30.89 16.81
C GLU A 184 -2.63 31.26 18.29
N LYS A 185 -2.87 30.27 19.17
CA LYS A 185 -2.94 30.48 20.62
C LYS A 185 -1.64 31.02 21.21
N LEU A 186 -0.51 30.81 20.55
CA LEU A 186 0.81 31.32 20.95
C LEU A 186 1.30 32.42 20.02
N ASN A 187 1.17 32.22 18.71
CA ASN A 187 1.73 33.13 17.72
C ASN A 187 0.88 33.18 16.43
N PRO A 188 0.07 34.24 16.25
CA PRO A 188 -0.74 34.42 15.04
C PRO A 188 0.07 34.56 13.74
N GLU A 189 1.29 35.09 13.78
CA GLU A 189 2.14 35.21 12.60
C GLU A 189 2.58 33.83 12.09
N VAL A 190 2.98 32.93 12.99
CA VAL A 190 3.37 31.55 12.62
C VAL A 190 2.14 30.74 12.16
N ALA A 191 0.98 30.97 12.76
CA ALA A 191 -0.27 30.36 12.31
C ALA A 191 -0.61 30.77 10.86
N ASN A 192 -0.51 32.06 10.54
CA ASN A 192 -0.68 32.55 9.17
C ASN A 192 0.38 31.97 8.22
N LEU A 193 1.63 31.88 8.66
CA LEU A 193 2.71 31.27 7.88
C LEU A 193 2.41 29.81 7.52
N LEU A 194 1.82 29.04 8.44
CA LEU A 194 1.39 27.67 8.19
C LEU A 194 0.26 27.60 7.16
N THR A 195 -0.77 28.44 7.31
CA THR A 195 -1.88 28.50 6.35
C THR A 195 -1.38 28.85 4.95
N GLU A 196 -0.45 29.81 4.83
CA GLU A 196 0.19 30.12 3.56
C GLU A 196 1.01 28.94 3.02
N ALA A 197 1.80 28.27 3.86
CA ALA A 197 2.63 27.14 3.44
C ALA A 197 1.80 25.95 2.92
N GLU A 198 0.71 25.60 3.61
CA GLU A 198 -0.20 24.54 3.16
C GLU A 198 -1.02 24.97 1.92
N GLY A 199 -1.31 26.28 1.77
CA GLY A 199 -1.88 26.81 0.53
C GLY A 199 -0.90 26.80 -0.66
N ASP A 200 0.39 27.04 -0.40
CA ASP A 200 1.44 27.05 -1.42
C ASP A 200 1.86 25.65 -1.84
N ILE A 201 1.98 24.70 -0.89
CA ILE A 201 2.35 23.32 -1.22
C ILE A 201 1.37 22.73 -2.22
N PHE A 202 0.07 22.99 -2.06
CA PHE A 202 -0.99 22.52 -2.95
C PHE A 202 -0.76 22.84 -4.43
N LYS A 203 -0.17 24.02 -4.71
CA LYS A 203 0.07 24.52 -6.08
C LYS A 203 1.04 23.63 -6.86
N TYR A 204 1.78 22.73 -6.21
CA TYR A 204 2.71 21.83 -6.90
C TYR A 204 2.01 20.92 -7.92
N HIS A 205 0.74 20.58 -7.71
CA HIS A 205 -0.05 19.80 -8.67
C HIS A 205 -0.34 20.55 -9.98
N SER A 206 -0.16 21.87 -9.99
CA SER A 206 -0.56 22.75 -11.10
C SER A 206 0.59 23.54 -11.70
N VAL A 207 1.84 23.28 -11.27
CA VAL A 207 3.01 23.86 -11.95
C VAL A 207 3.05 23.42 -13.41
N SER A 208 3.67 24.21 -14.26
CA SER A 208 3.79 23.94 -15.70
C SER A 208 5.19 23.48 -16.11
N SER A 209 6.17 23.50 -15.19
CA SER A 209 7.53 23.04 -15.45
C SER A 209 8.30 22.70 -14.17
N TYR A 210 9.38 21.92 -14.31
CA TYR A 210 10.30 21.66 -13.20
C TYR A 210 10.95 22.94 -12.64
N LYS A 211 11.23 23.93 -13.50
CA LYS A 211 11.80 25.22 -13.06
C LYS A 211 10.83 26.00 -12.18
N GLU A 212 9.54 25.97 -12.50
CA GLU A 212 8.50 26.58 -11.68
C GLU A 212 8.37 25.87 -10.33
N PHE A 213 8.40 24.54 -10.32
CA PHE A 213 8.50 23.76 -9.08
C PHE A 213 9.72 24.17 -8.24
N GLN A 214 10.91 24.29 -8.83
CA GLN A 214 12.11 24.71 -8.09
C GLN A 214 11.97 26.13 -7.50
N ALA A 215 11.33 27.04 -8.23
CA ALA A 215 11.08 28.41 -7.77
C ALA A 215 10.12 28.47 -6.57
N MET A 216 9.11 27.60 -6.51
CA MET A 216 8.24 27.48 -5.33
C MET A 216 8.86 26.67 -4.19
N GLN A 217 9.73 25.70 -4.50
CA GLN A 217 10.24 24.73 -3.53
C GLN A 217 11.06 25.37 -2.42
N THR A 218 12.02 26.26 -2.77
CA THR A 218 12.93 26.84 -1.77
C THR A 218 12.20 27.74 -0.76
N PRO A 219 11.40 28.74 -1.19
CA PRO A 219 10.65 29.57 -0.25
C PRO A 219 9.70 28.75 0.64
N LEU A 220 9.09 27.70 0.09
CA LEU A 220 8.18 26.85 0.82
C LEU A 220 8.90 26.01 1.89
N ILE A 221 10.07 25.45 1.57
CA ILE A 221 10.92 24.79 2.57
C ILE A 221 11.27 25.77 3.69
N ASP A 222 11.66 27.01 3.37
CA ASP A 222 12.00 28.01 4.38
C ASP A 222 10.81 28.35 5.30
N LYS A 223 9.58 28.42 4.76
CA LYS A 223 8.37 28.57 5.58
C LYS A 223 8.22 27.41 6.56
N TYR A 224 8.32 26.16 6.09
CA TYR A 224 8.18 25.00 6.95
C TYR A 224 9.31 24.86 7.98
N GLU A 225 10.57 25.18 7.64
CA GLU A 225 11.67 25.15 8.60
C GLU A 225 11.45 26.17 9.72
N ARG A 226 10.97 27.39 9.40
CA ARG A 226 10.59 28.39 10.42
C ARG A 226 9.46 27.90 11.33
N ILE A 227 8.43 27.27 10.76
CA ILE A 227 7.32 26.69 11.53
C ILE A 227 7.83 25.56 12.44
N LYS A 228 8.71 24.70 11.92
CA LYS A 228 9.33 23.60 12.67
C LYS A 228 10.17 24.11 13.83
N GLU A 229 11.02 25.10 13.60
CA GLU A 229 11.83 25.75 14.64
C GLU A 229 10.95 26.34 15.74
N PHE A 230 9.86 27.03 15.37
CA PHE A 230 8.88 27.53 16.32
C PHE A 230 8.27 26.40 17.16
N ILE A 231 7.79 25.32 16.53
CA ILE A 231 7.23 24.16 17.24
C ILE A 231 8.25 23.57 18.21
N GLN A 232 9.52 23.46 17.80
CA GLN A 232 10.59 22.92 18.62
C GLN A 232 10.93 23.79 19.84
N GLN A 233 10.93 25.10 19.67
CA GLN A 233 11.20 26.06 20.76
C GLN A 233 10.03 26.16 21.75
N HIS A 234 8.79 25.99 21.27
CA HIS A 234 7.56 26.20 22.04
C HIS A 234 6.81 24.90 22.36
N LYS A 235 7.48 23.74 22.39
CA LYS A 235 6.81 22.42 22.58
C LYS A 235 5.94 22.36 23.83
N ASP A 236 6.47 22.81 24.96
CA ASP A 236 5.76 22.73 26.25
C ASP A 236 4.59 23.72 26.32
N GLU A 237 4.75 24.90 25.73
CA GLU A 237 3.69 25.90 25.61
C GLU A 237 2.57 25.38 24.69
N LEU A 238 2.91 24.76 23.56
CA LEU A 238 1.95 24.15 22.64
C LEU A 238 1.15 23.03 23.33
N ARG A 239 1.78 22.22 24.18
CA ARG A 239 1.08 21.21 25.01
C ARG A 239 0.09 21.86 25.97
N GLN A 240 0.43 23.01 26.56
CA GLN A 240 -0.44 23.70 27.51
C GLN A 240 -1.66 24.34 26.84
N VAL A 241 -1.51 24.86 25.62
CA VAL A 241 -2.60 25.49 24.86
C VAL A 241 -3.30 24.53 23.88
N ALA A 242 -3.02 23.23 23.99
CA ALA A 242 -3.66 22.20 23.18
C ALA A 242 -5.19 22.26 23.31
N PRO A 243 -5.95 22.32 22.19
CA PRO A 243 -7.41 22.39 22.24
C PRO A 243 -8.07 21.22 22.97
N LYS A 244 -7.46 20.02 22.89
CA LYS A 244 -7.92 18.77 23.52
C LYS A 244 -6.72 17.91 23.92
N SER A 245 -6.92 16.97 24.83
CA SER A 245 -5.87 16.02 25.27
C SER A 245 -5.38 15.06 24.19
N SER A 246 -6.12 14.91 23.08
CA SER A 246 -5.71 14.12 21.91
C SER A 246 -4.61 14.80 21.09
N TYR A 247 -4.45 16.12 21.21
CA TYR A 247 -3.45 16.87 20.46
C TYR A 247 -2.05 16.53 20.95
N ASP A 248 -1.19 16.18 20.00
CA ASP A 248 0.17 15.72 20.23
C ASP A 248 1.15 16.56 19.41
N VAL A 249 2.01 17.29 20.12
CA VAL A 249 2.97 18.21 19.50
C VAL A 249 4.03 17.46 18.70
N ASN A 250 4.30 16.19 19.03
CA ASN A 250 5.23 15.37 18.27
C ASN A 250 4.64 14.99 16.90
N LEU A 251 3.32 14.73 16.83
CA LEU A 251 2.63 14.52 15.55
C LEU A 251 2.64 15.79 14.71
N LEU A 252 2.41 16.96 15.31
CA LEU A 252 2.51 18.26 14.64
C LEU A 252 3.92 18.49 14.05
N GLU A 253 4.97 18.34 14.86
CA GLU A 253 6.35 18.49 14.40
C GLU A 253 6.73 17.47 13.31
N LYS A 254 6.29 16.22 13.47
CA LYS A 254 6.54 15.14 12.50
C LYS A 254 5.86 15.45 11.18
N THR A 255 4.64 15.98 11.18
CA THR A 255 3.95 16.42 9.97
C THR A 255 4.75 17.48 9.22
N ILE A 256 5.19 18.55 9.90
CA ILE A 256 6.00 19.60 9.26
C ILE A 256 7.31 19.03 8.70
N SER A 257 7.95 18.12 9.43
CA SER A 257 9.14 17.42 8.95
C SER A 257 8.87 16.57 7.71
N ILE A 258 7.72 15.89 7.63
CA ILE A 258 7.29 15.14 6.44
C ILE A 258 7.08 16.08 5.25
N ARG A 259 6.47 17.26 5.43
CA ARG A 259 6.29 18.25 4.35
C ARG A 259 7.63 18.67 3.76
N ILE A 260 8.59 19.02 4.62
CA ILE A 260 9.96 19.39 4.22
C ILE A 260 10.63 18.23 3.46
N ASP A 261 10.59 17.02 4.01
CA ASP A 261 11.21 15.85 3.40
C ASP A 261 10.57 15.49 2.06
N SER A 262 9.24 15.56 1.95
CA SER A 262 8.49 15.26 0.73
C SER A 262 8.85 16.25 -0.38
N LEU A 263 8.90 17.55 -0.06
CA LEU A 263 9.36 18.59 -0.99
C LEU A 263 10.77 18.34 -1.51
N LYS A 264 11.70 17.96 -0.62
CA LYS A 264 13.10 17.70 -0.96
C LYS A 264 13.31 16.39 -1.76
N THR A 265 12.43 15.41 -1.59
CA THR A 265 12.60 14.05 -2.12
C THR A 265 11.49 13.66 -3.11
N HIS A 266 10.43 13.02 -2.63
CA HIS A 266 9.37 12.43 -3.46
C HIS A 266 8.77 13.42 -4.46
N MET A 267 8.39 14.63 -4.03
CA MET A 267 7.81 15.63 -4.92
C MET A 267 8.82 16.09 -5.98
N SER A 268 10.09 16.27 -5.60
CA SER A 268 11.14 16.64 -6.57
C SER A 268 11.35 15.54 -7.61
N ASN A 269 11.36 14.28 -7.19
CA ASN A 269 11.49 13.13 -8.08
C ASN A 269 10.28 12.98 -9.00
N GLN A 270 9.07 13.12 -8.45
CA GLN A 270 7.83 13.09 -9.22
C GLN A 270 7.83 14.18 -10.30
N MET A 271 8.22 15.41 -9.96
CA MET A 271 8.30 16.50 -10.93
C MET A 271 9.38 16.26 -12.01
N LYS A 272 10.51 15.62 -11.67
CA LYS A 272 11.49 15.21 -12.68
C LYS A 272 10.89 14.20 -13.65
N GLU A 273 10.16 13.20 -13.16
CA GLU A 273 9.49 12.21 -13.99
C GLU A 273 8.42 12.87 -14.89
N THR A 274 7.53 13.68 -14.31
CA THR A 274 6.46 14.39 -15.04
C THR A 274 6.99 15.24 -16.19
N TYR A 275 8.10 15.96 -15.98
CA TYR A 275 8.70 16.82 -17.01
C TYR A 275 9.89 16.19 -17.74
N SER A 276 10.08 14.87 -17.62
CA SER A 276 11.16 14.12 -18.28
C SER A 276 12.55 14.73 -18.06
N ILE A 277 12.80 15.25 -16.86
CA ILE A 277 14.11 15.76 -16.45
C ILE A 277 15.02 14.55 -16.19
N PRO A 278 16.19 14.46 -16.86
CA PRO A 278 17.11 13.35 -16.64
C PRO A 278 17.57 13.26 -15.19
N PHE A 279 17.64 12.02 -14.67
CA PHE A 279 18.24 11.69 -13.39
C PHE A 279 19.01 10.38 -13.50
N ASP A 280 19.79 10.05 -12.48
CA ASP A 280 20.53 8.79 -12.45
C ASP A 280 19.56 7.62 -12.18
N TYR A 281 19.24 6.87 -13.24
CA TYR A 281 18.36 5.69 -13.23
C TYR A 281 18.93 4.50 -12.45
N THR A 282 20.21 4.53 -12.06
CA THR A 282 20.82 3.46 -11.26
C THR A 282 20.55 3.59 -9.76
N ILE A 283 20.00 4.73 -9.33
CA ILE A 283 19.70 5.02 -7.92
C ILE A 283 18.19 4.92 -7.70
N TYR A 284 17.74 3.90 -6.95
CA TYR A 284 16.31 3.67 -6.68
C TYR A 284 15.60 4.92 -6.14
N ASN A 285 16.19 5.60 -5.17
CA ASN A 285 15.56 6.77 -4.55
C ASN A 285 15.49 8.01 -5.44
N ASN A 286 15.94 7.96 -6.70
CA ASN A 286 15.63 9.00 -7.69
C ASN A 286 14.27 8.79 -8.37
N TYR A 287 13.69 7.59 -8.30
CA TYR A 287 12.33 7.34 -8.75
C TYR A 287 11.32 7.76 -7.67
N SER A 288 10.23 8.38 -8.07
CA SER A 288 9.20 8.86 -7.15
C SER A 288 8.55 7.71 -6.37
N LEU A 289 8.35 6.56 -7.02
CA LEU A 289 7.79 5.33 -6.42
C LEU A 289 8.63 4.84 -5.24
N TYR A 290 9.94 4.63 -5.43
CA TYR A 290 10.81 4.10 -4.37
C TYR A 290 11.11 5.11 -3.27
N SER A 291 11.20 6.40 -3.63
CA SER A 291 11.35 7.46 -2.63
C SER A 291 10.08 7.64 -1.78
N ARG A 292 8.87 7.45 -2.35
CA ARG A 292 7.62 7.39 -1.56
C ARG A 292 7.68 6.25 -0.55
N ASP A 293 7.96 5.04 -1.01
CA ASP A 293 8.02 3.85 -0.16
C ASP A 293 9.07 3.95 0.95
N GLN A 294 10.23 4.54 0.66
CA GLN A 294 11.25 4.83 1.67
C GLN A 294 10.70 5.75 2.77
N LYS A 295 9.96 6.79 2.39
CA LYS A 295 9.37 7.74 3.35
C LYS A 295 8.21 7.14 4.13
N MET A 296 7.38 6.32 3.48
CA MET A 296 6.36 5.51 4.16
C MET A 296 6.97 4.58 5.22
N ALA A 297 8.09 3.93 4.89
CA ALA A 297 8.81 3.06 5.82
C ALA A 297 9.35 3.82 7.03
N GLN A 298 9.96 5.00 6.79
CA GLN A 298 10.46 5.87 7.86
C GLN A 298 9.33 6.35 8.77
N ASN A 299 8.15 6.65 8.21
CA ASN A 299 6.99 7.06 8.99
C ASN A 299 6.40 5.91 9.80
N LEU A 300 6.24 4.72 9.21
CA LEU A 300 5.75 3.54 9.93
C LEU A 300 6.72 3.12 11.06
N ALA A 301 8.04 3.18 10.81
CA ALA A 301 9.04 2.95 11.84
C ALA A 301 8.88 3.93 13.00
N TRP A 302 8.84 5.25 12.70
CA TRP A 302 8.64 6.29 13.71
C TRP A 302 7.34 6.12 14.50
N LEU A 303 6.23 5.82 13.81
CA LEU A 303 4.94 5.53 14.44
C LEU A 303 5.05 4.35 15.41
N SER A 304 5.78 3.30 15.05
CA SER A 304 5.90 2.13 15.90
C SER A 304 6.90 2.27 17.05
N GLU A 305 7.98 3.03 16.87
CA GLU A 305 9.07 3.12 17.85
C GLU A 305 8.91 4.30 18.81
N ILE A 306 8.17 5.32 18.39
CA ILE A 306 7.98 6.56 19.15
C ILE A 306 6.52 6.69 19.55
N GLN A 307 5.61 6.85 18.57
CA GLN A 307 4.22 7.22 18.83
C GLN A 307 3.42 6.12 19.53
N TYR A 308 3.53 4.89 19.04
CA TYR A 308 2.73 3.74 19.44
C TYR A 308 3.60 2.64 20.01
N THR A 309 4.58 3.03 20.83
CA THR A 309 5.52 2.13 21.50
C THR A 309 4.77 1.03 22.26
N GLY A 310 5.11 -0.23 21.98
CA GLY A 310 4.50 -1.40 22.61
C GLY A 310 3.09 -1.77 22.12
N LYS A 311 2.42 -0.92 21.33
CA LYS A 311 1.10 -1.22 20.74
C LYS A 311 1.24 -2.17 19.55
N LYS A 312 0.23 -3.02 19.34
CA LYS A 312 0.09 -3.81 18.13
C LYS A 312 -0.60 -2.99 17.04
N ILE A 313 -0.11 -3.08 15.80
CA ILE A 313 -0.46 -2.19 14.69
C ILE A 313 -0.96 -3.02 13.50
N MET A 314 -2.11 -2.64 12.96
CA MET A 314 -2.62 -3.13 11.67
C MET A 314 -2.21 -2.13 10.59
N VAL A 315 -1.69 -2.63 9.47
CA VAL A 315 -1.20 -1.80 8.35
C VAL A 315 -2.08 -2.07 7.14
N TRP A 316 -2.78 -1.06 6.65
CA TRP A 316 -3.63 -1.13 5.46
C TRP A 316 -2.89 -0.54 4.26
N GLY A 317 -2.75 -1.29 3.17
CA GLY A 317 -2.23 -0.75 1.92
C GLY A 317 -2.30 -1.74 0.76
N HIS A 318 -1.85 -1.33 -0.40
CA HIS A 318 -1.71 -2.19 -1.58
C HIS A 318 -0.70 -3.32 -1.33
N ASN A 319 -0.93 -4.47 -1.95
CA ASN A 319 -0.01 -5.63 -1.96
C ASN A 319 1.44 -5.22 -2.29
N TYR A 320 1.60 -4.28 -3.23
CA TYR A 320 2.91 -3.75 -3.63
C TYR A 320 3.68 -3.15 -2.46
N HIS A 321 3.03 -2.33 -1.62
CA HIS A 321 3.71 -1.63 -0.52
C HIS A 321 3.97 -2.55 0.68
N ILE A 322 3.15 -3.58 0.87
CA ILE A 322 3.17 -4.38 2.10
C ILE A 322 3.78 -5.78 1.94
N ARG A 323 4.04 -6.25 0.72
CA ARG A 323 4.79 -7.50 0.53
C ARG A 323 6.18 -7.38 1.15
N LYS A 324 6.72 -8.48 1.65
CA LYS A 324 7.91 -8.49 2.52
C LYS A 324 9.20 -8.06 1.83
N GLN A 325 9.39 -8.42 0.54
CA GLN A 325 10.67 -8.29 -0.16
C GLN A 325 10.47 -8.04 -1.66
N ASN A 326 9.94 -6.86 -2.05
CA ASN A 326 9.71 -6.53 -3.46
C ASN A 326 11.01 -6.59 -4.27
N SER A 327 12.13 -6.19 -3.66
CA SER A 327 13.47 -6.30 -4.25
C SER A 327 13.89 -7.73 -4.69
N LYS A 328 13.14 -8.76 -4.28
CA LYS A 328 13.34 -10.17 -4.68
C LYS A 328 12.22 -10.74 -5.55
N MET A 329 11.30 -9.92 -6.03
CA MET A 329 10.36 -10.34 -7.06
C MET A 329 11.15 -10.77 -8.30
N ILE A 330 10.61 -11.73 -9.04
CA ILE A 330 11.16 -12.12 -10.35
C ILE A 330 10.65 -11.14 -11.41
N GLN A 331 9.37 -10.76 -11.29
CA GLN A 331 8.72 -9.73 -12.09
C GLN A 331 7.74 -8.94 -11.21
N ASP A 332 7.92 -7.62 -11.12
CA ASP A 332 6.96 -6.68 -10.54
C ASP A 332 6.40 -5.75 -11.62
N ILE A 333 5.57 -4.78 -11.24
CA ILE A 333 4.98 -3.82 -12.16
C ILE A 333 5.90 -2.67 -12.56
N SER A 334 7.11 -2.61 -12.00
CA SER A 334 7.95 -1.44 -12.20
C SER A 334 8.61 -1.47 -13.58
N ASP A 335 8.72 -0.29 -14.16
CA ASP A 335 9.40 -0.08 -15.43
C ASP A 335 10.92 -0.34 -15.36
N THR A 336 11.45 -0.64 -14.16
CA THR A 336 12.88 -0.76 -13.93
C THR A 336 13.49 -2.07 -14.38
N HIS A 337 12.66 -3.06 -14.70
CA HIS A 337 13.08 -4.29 -15.36
C HIS A 337 13.89 -4.05 -16.64
N LYS A 338 13.60 -2.96 -17.38
CA LYS A 338 14.38 -2.57 -18.57
C LYS A 338 15.83 -2.21 -18.27
N TYR A 339 16.14 -1.91 -17.01
CA TYR A 339 17.48 -1.64 -16.48
C TYR A 339 18.04 -2.82 -15.68
N GLY A 340 17.36 -3.98 -15.67
CA GLY A 340 17.87 -5.23 -15.11
C GLY A 340 17.74 -5.37 -13.59
N PHE A 341 16.84 -4.62 -12.94
CA PHE A 341 16.59 -4.75 -11.50
C PHE A 341 15.11 -4.68 -11.14
N VAL A 342 14.79 -5.13 -9.91
CA VAL A 342 13.52 -4.85 -9.22
C VAL A 342 13.82 -4.02 -7.98
N GLY A 343 13.14 -2.89 -7.85
CA GLY A 343 13.37 -1.97 -6.75
C GLY A 343 12.73 -2.40 -5.41
N PRO A 344 13.13 -1.75 -4.31
CA PRO A 344 12.56 -1.99 -2.98
C PRO A 344 11.17 -1.36 -2.82
N ASN A 345 10.35 -1.93 -1.95
CA ASN A 345 9.12 -1.31 -1.46
C ASN A 345 9.27 -0.81 0.00
N MET A 346 8.16 -0.39 0.60
CA MET A 346 8.13 0.11 1.98
C MET A 346 8.71 -0.91 2.98
N ILE A 347 8.37 -2.19 2.87
CA ILE A 347 8.85 -3.20 3.82
C ILE A 347 10.34 -3.49 3.63
N ASP A 348 10.85 -3.49 2.39
CA ASP A 348 12.29 -3.62 2.14
C ASP A 348 13.12 -2.60 2.95
N TYR A 349 12.64 -1.36 3.02
CA TYR A 349 13.28 -0.26 3.75
C TYR A 349 13.17 -0.31 5.27
N LEU A 350 12.27 -1.13 5.83
CA LEU A 350 12.13 -1.25 7.28
C LEU A 350 13.32 -2.00 7.91
N PRO A 351 13.74 -1.60 9.12
CA PRO A 351 14.83 -2.27 9.82
C PRO A 351 14.41 -3.69 10.25
N LYS A 352 15.39 -4.59 10.32
CA LYS A 352 15.14 -6.03 10.54
C LYS A 352 14.33 -6.31 11.80
N HIS A 353 14.60 -5.62 12.91
CA HIS A 353 13.91 -5.85 14.17
C HIS A 353 12.42 -5.51 14.12
N ILE A 354 11.99 -4.57 13.27
CA ILE A 354 10.57 -4.33 13.00
C ILE A 354 10.02 -5.45 12.11
N LYS A 355 10.73 -5.79 11.02
CA LYS A 355 10.31 -6.85 10.07
C LYS A 355 10.05 -8.20 10.75
N ASP A 356 10.89 -8.58 11.71
CA ASP A 356 10.76 -9.86 12.43
C ASP A 356 9.44 -9.96 13.24
N GLN A 357 8.80 -8.83 13.54
CA GLN A 357 7.54 -8.74 14.29
C GLN A 357 6.30 -8.69 13.38
N MET A 358 6.48 -8.80 12.06
CA MET A 358 5.41 -8.66 11.08
C MET A 358 4.78 -10.00 10.66
N TYR A 359 3.52 -9.91 10.25
CA TYR A 359 2.82 -10.92 9.48
C TYR A 359 2.13 -10.27 8.28
N ALA A 360 2.59 -10.57 7.06
CA ALA A 360 2.07 -9.97 5.83
C ALA A 360 1.00 -10.85 5.16
N ILE A 361 -0.18 -10.29 4.93
CA ILE A 361 -1.30 -10.95 4.26
C ILE A 361 -1.51 -10.30 2.89
N GLY A 362 -1.26 -11.06 1.82
CA GLY A 362 -1.58 -10.63 0.46
C GLY A 362 -3.05 -10.94 0.13
N LEU A 363 -3.76 -10.01 -0.50
CA LEU A 363 -5.16 -10.18 -0.90
C LEU A 363 -5.25 -10.26 -2.43
N PHE A 364 -5.90 -11.30 -2.95
CA PHE A 364 -6.04 -11.54 -4.40
C PHE A 364 -7.49 -11.89 -4.76
N ALA A 365 -7.86 -11.64 -6.01
CA ALA A 365 -9.17 -11.95 -6.56
C ALA A 365 -9.06 -12.84 -7.80
N TYR A 366 -9.98 -13.79 -7.95
CA TYR A 366 -10.06 -14.66 -9.12
C TYR A 366 -10.89 -14.07 -10.25
N SER A 367 -12.00 -13.39 -9.93
CA SER A 367 -12.91 -12.87 -10.95
C SER A 367 -13.62 -11.60 -10.49
N GLY A 368 -14.36 -10.97 -11.40
CA GLY A 368 -15.16 -9.80 -11.10
C GLY A 368 -14.50 -8.50 -11.56
N SER A 369 -14.72 -7.41 -10.82
CA SER A 369 -14.20 -6.10 -11.20
C SER A 369 -14.05 -5.15 -10.02
N SER A 370 -13.29 -4.08 -10.23
CA SER A 370 -13.05 -3.00 -9.28
C SER A 370 -13.16 -1.63 -9.97
N LEU A 371 -13.23 -0.56 -9.19
CA LEU A 371 -12.95 0.78 -9.70
C LEU A 371 -11.45 0.94 -9.99
N ASN A 372 -11.09 1.76 -11.00
CA ASN A 372 -9.71 2.21 -11.16
C ASN A 372 -9.35 3.21 -10.05
N SER A 373 -8.05 3.35 -9.77
CA SER A 373 -7.55 4.32 -8.79
C SER A 373 -7.30 5.72 -9.35
N GLU A 374 -7.39 5.90 -10.68
CA GLU A 374 -7.12 7.21 -11.32
C GLU A 374 -8.32 8.15 -11.25
N ASP A 375 -9.54 7.63 -11.47
CA ASP A 375 -10.76 8.46 -11.53
C ASP A 375 -11.91 7.97 -10.65
N ASN A 376 -11.78 6.80 -10.01
CA ASN A 376 -12.80 6.15 -9.18
C ASN A 376 -14.15 5.95 -9.90
N LYS A 377 -14.14 5.85 -11.24
CA LYS A 377 -15.33 5.70 -12.09
C LYS A 377 -15.19 4.56 -13.07
N LYS A 378 -14.02 4.41 -13.70
CA LYS A 378 -13.80 3.38 -14.71
C LYS A 378 -13.76 2.01 -14.03
N ILE A 379 -14.55 1.08 -14.55
CA ILE A 379 -14.52 -0.32 -14.13
C ILE A 379 -13.33 -1.04 -14.76
N VAL A 380 -12.58 -1.75 -13.92
CA VAL A 380 -11.42 -2.58 -14.25
C VAL A 380 -11.81 -4.03 -13.97
N TYR A 381 -11.79 -4.87 -15.00
CA TYR A 381 -12.19 -6.28 -14.87
C TYR A 381 -10.98 -7.14 -14.56
N VAL A 382 -11.14 -8.06 -13.61
CA VAL A 382 -10.17 -9.13 -13.37
C VAL A 382 -10.08 -10.00 -14.63
N LYS A 383 -8.86 -10.38 -15.02
CA LYS A 383 -8.59 -11.25 -16.18
C LYS A 383 -9.40 -12.54 -16.05
N GLU A 384 -10.09 -12.93 -17.12
CA GLU A 384 -11.01 -14.09 -17.11
C GLU A 384 -10.31 -15.44 -17.06
N LYS A 385 -9.03 -15.50 -17.46
CA LYS A 385 -8.24 -16.73 -17.57
C LYS A 385 -6.95 -16.57 -16.79
N HIS A 386 -6.70 -17.54 -15.93
CA HIS A 386 -5.52 -17.61 -15.08
C HIS A 386 -4.66 -18.79 -15.49
N GLU A 387 -3.34 -18.58 -15.43
CA GLU A 387 -2.41 -19.64 -15.73
C GLU A 387 -2.43 -20.72 -14.65
N SER A 388 -2.10 -21.95 -15.04
CA SER A 388 -2.18 -23.12 -14.16
C SER A 388 -1.28 -22.99 -12.91
N ASN A 389 -0.20 -22.22 -12.99
CA ASN A 389 0.75 -21.93 -11.92
C ASN A 389 0.52 -20.53 -11.29
N SER A 390 -0.69 -19.98 -11.37
CA SER A 390 -1.05 -18.73 -10.70
C SER A 390 -1.61 -18.96 -9.29
N ILE A 391 -1.48 -17.98 -8.40
CA ILE A 391 -2.16 -17.98 -7.10
C ILE A 391 -3.67 -18.15 -7.30
N GLU A 392 -4.22 -17.45 -8.30
CA GLU A 392 -5.64 -17.43 -8.60
C GLU A 392 -6.17 -18.84 -8.93
N GLU A 393 -5.48 -19.59 -9.78
CA GLU A 393 -5.90 -20.94 -10.16
C GLU A 393 -5.56 -22.00 -9.09
N ILE A 394 -4.46 -21.83 -8.35
CA ILE A 394 -4.08 -22.75 -7.26
C ILE A 394 -5.11 -22.66 -6.12
N LEU A 395 -5.49 -21.45 -5.71
CA LEU A 395 -6.37 -21.24 -4.56
C LEU A 395 -7.85 -21.53 -4.85
N LYS A 396 -8.27 -21.46 -6.11
CA LYS A 396 -9.60 -21.90 -6.57
C LYS A 396 -9.93 -23.34 -6.17
N ALA A 397 -8.92 -24.21 -6.04
CA ALA A 397 -9.11 -25.61 -5.66
C ALA A 397 -9.78 -25.80 -4.28
N ALA A 398 -9.77 -24.76 -3.43
CA ALA A 398 -10.47 -24.80 -2.15
C ALA A 398 -12.01 -24.85 -2.27
N GLN A 399 -12.56 -24.51 -3.46
CA GLN A 399 -13.99 -24.53 -3.77
C GLN A 399 -14.83 -23.79 -2.72
N HIS A 400 -14.39 -22.58 -2.37
CA HIS A 400 -15.05 -21.74 -1.38
C HIS A 400 -14.87 -20.26 -1.77
N PRO A 401 -15.90 -19.40 -1.67
CA PRO A 401 -15.83 -18.01 -2.16
C PRO A 401 -14.74 -17.13 -1.53
N GLN A 402 -14.36 -17.45 -0.30
CA GLN A 402 -13.30 -16.76 0.43
C GLN A 402 -12.48 -17.75 1.23
N VAL A 403 -11.16 -17.74 1.04
CA VAL A 403 -10.25 -18.62 1.76
C VAL A 403 -8.98 -17.93 2.20
N PHE A 404 -8.47 -18.35 3.36
CA PHE A 404 -7.16 -17.97 3.85
C PHE A 404 -6.20 -19.16 3.81
N VAL A 405 -5.01 -18.94 3.27
CA VAL A 405 -3.91 -19.92 3.28
C VAL A 405 -2.73 -19.34 4.04
N ASN A 406 -2.31 -20.03 5.10
CA ASN A 406 -1.07 -19.73 5.81
C ASN A 406 0.11 -20.33 5.05
N LEU A 407 1.10 -19.50 4.69
CA LEU A 407 2.35 -19.92 4.04
C LEU A 407 3.46 -20.11 5.09
N LYS A 408 3.41 -19.31 6.16
CA LYS A 408 4.46 -19.26 7.18
C LYS A 408 4.50 -20.56 7.97
N GLY A 409 5.66 -21.19 8.02
CA GLY A 409 5.88 -22.43 8.76
C GLY A 409 5.62 -23.70 7.95
N GLU A 410 5.03 -23.61 6.75
CA GLU A 410 4.98 -24.74 5.83
C GLU A 410 6.38 -25.13 5.35
N LYS A 411 6.63 -26.41 5.08
CA LYS A 411 7.91 -26.89 4.51
C LYS A 411 7.80 -27.08 3.00
N ASN A 412 8.91 -26.98 2.27
CA ASN A 412 8.95 -27.31 0.84
C ASN A 412 8.85 -28.84 0.63
N ARG A 413 7.69 -29.29 0.17
CA ARG A 413 7.35 -30.67 -0.22
C ARG A 413 6.49 -30.60 -1.49
N PRO A 414 6.32 -31.69 -2.26
CA PRO A 414 5.55 -31.65 -3.51
C PRO A 414 4.18 -30.98 -3.38
N GLU A 415 3.46 -31.17 -2.28
CA GLU A 415 2.14 -30.63 -1.99
C GLU A 415 2.12 -29.10 -1.77
N THR A 416 3.23 -28.52 -1.33
CA THR A 416 3.37 -27.10 -0.98
C THR A 416 4.48 -26.41 -1.77
N SER A 417 5.04 -27.06 -2.78
CA SER A 417 6.21 -26.55 -3.53
C SER A 417 5.89 -25.28 -4.31
N TRP A 418 4.62 -25.01 -4.62
CA TRP A 418 4.17 -23.73 -5.16
C TRP A 418 4.54 -22.53 -4.28
N MET A 419 4.58 -22.68 -2.96
CA MET A 419 4.96 -21.59 -2.05
C MET A 419 6.45 -21.21 -2.16
N TYR A 420 7.26 -22.08 -2.80
CA TYR A 420 8.72 -22.06 -2.84
C TYR A 420 9.29 -21.93 -4.26
N THR A 421 8.44 -21.88 -5.28
CA THR A 421 8.81 -21.82 -6.70
C THR A 421 8.24 -20.54 -7.32
N PRO A 422 8.70 -20.10 -8.51
CA PRO A 422 8.08 -19.01 -9.23
C PRO A 422 6.61 -19.29 -9.54
N ILE A 423 5.73 -18.42 -9.04
CA ILE A 423 4.27 -18.46 -9.19
C ILE A 423 3.80 -17.10 -9.73
N ILE A 424 2.81 -17.16 -10.61
CA ILE A 424 2.15 -15.98 -11.16
C ILE A 424 1.14 -15.45 -10.13
N ALA A 425 1.02 -14.13 -10.02
CA ALA A 425 -0.04 -13.49 -9.25
C ALA A 425 -0.51 -12.23 -9.97
N GLN A 426 -1.78 -11.86 -9.80
CA GLN A 426 -2.35 -10.72 -10.50
C GLN A 426 -2.21 -9.42 -9.71
N HIS A 427 -1.53 -8.45 -10.30
CA HIS A 427 -1.55 -7.05 -9.89
C HIS A 427 -2.73 -6.33 -10.56
N TRP A 428 -3.56 -5.62 -9.78
CA TRP A 428 -4.85 -5.07 -10.25
C TRP A 428 -5.81 -6.10 -10.85
N GLY A 429 -5.59 -7.39 -10.62
CA GLY A 429 -6.36 -8.46 -11.25
C GLY A 429 -6.07 -8.64 -12.74
N ILE A 430 -5.07 -7.95 -13.31
CA ILE A 430 -4.85 -7.90 -14.78
C ILE A 430 -3.40 -8.19 -15.17
N THR A 431 -2.44 -7.62 -14.44
CA THR A 431 -1.03 -7.66 -14.81
C THR A 431 -0.34 -8.78 -14.06
N ASP A 432 0.29 -9.70 -14.80
CA ASP A 432 1.06 -10.79 -14.22
C ASP A 432 2.31 -10.25 -13.51
N GLU A 433 2.43 -10.55 -12.23
CA GLU A 433 3.68 -10.50 -11.46
C GLU A 433 4.19 -11.93 -11.25
N ILE A 434 5.51 -12.10 -11.10
CA ILE A 434 6.13 -13.40 -10.84
C ILE A 434 6.91 -13.32 -9.53
N MET A 435 6.60 -14.22 -8.60
CA MET A 435 7.21 -14.23 -7.28
C MET A 435 7.36 -15.63 -6.70
N ILE A 436 8.17 -15.74 -5.65
CA ILE A 436 8.14 -16.88 -4.74
C ILE A 436 7.23 -16.50 -3.56
N PRO A 437 6.02 -17.10 -3.41
CA PRO A 437 5.00 -16.61 -2.48
C PRO A 437 5.48 -16.47 -1.02
N ASN A 438 6.24 -17.44 -0.49
CA ASN A 438 6.69 -17.39 0.91
C ASN A 438 7.71 -16.26 1.21
N GLN A 439 8.35 -15.71 0.18
CA GLN A 439 9.26 -14.58 0.31
C GLN A 439 8.51 -13.27 0.42
N GLN A 440 7.30 -13.22 -0.16
CA GLN A 440 6.50 -12.01 -0.29
C GLN A 440 5.41 -11.90 0.78
N TYR A 441 4.78 -13.01 1.15
CA TYR A 441 3.69 -13.02 2.13
C TYR A 441 3.90 -14.11 3.18
N ASP A 442 3.26 -13.94 4.34
CA ASP A 442 3.15 -14.97 5.37
C ASP A 442 1.80 -15.70 5.28
N GLY A 443 0.75 -15.02 4.82
CA GLY A 443 -0.53 -15.62 4.45
C GLY A 443 -1.13 -14.97 3.20
N ILE A 444 -2.08 -15.66 2.59
CA ILE A 444 -2.86 -15.15 1.45
C ILE A 444 -4.34 -15.25 1.81
N LEU A 445 -5.05 -14.14 1.61
CA LEU A 445 -6.51 -14.12 1.56
C LEU A 445 -6.92 -14.05 0.09
N TRP A 446 -7.75 -14.98 -0.34
CA TRP A 446 -8.19 -15.09 -1.72
C TRP A 446 -9.72 -15.01 -1.79
N LEU A 447 -10.20 -14.24 -2.76
CA LEU A 447 -11.61 -14.00 -3.04
C LEU A 447 -11.95 -14.54 -4.43
N GLU A 448 -12.99 -15.35 -4.53
CA GLU A 448 -13.44 -15.91 -5.80
C GLU A 448 -14.01 -14.82 -6.72
N GLN A 449 -14.70 -13.85 -6.15
CA GLN A 449 -15.34 -12.78 -6.88
C GLN A 449 -15.25 -11.46 -6.12
N ILE A 450 -14.95 -10.38 -6.86
CA ILE A 450 -15.01 -9.00 -6.36
C ILE A 450 -15.95 -8.14 -7.21
N THR A 451 -16.48 -7.08 -6.60
CA THR A 451 -17.31 -6.07 -7.24
C THR A 451 -16.77 -4.65 -6.97
N PRO A 452 -17.05 -3.69 -7.87
CA PRO A 452 -16.60 -2.31 -7.69
C PRO A 452 -17.17 -1.71 -6.41
N SER A 453 -16.30 -1.06 -5.62
CA SER A 453 -16.72 -0.29 -4.44
C SER A 453 -17.72 0.81 -4.81
N ARG A 454 -18.54 1.20 -3.85
CA ARG A 454 -19.47 2.33 -4.02
C ARG A 454 -18.88 3.58 -3.38
N ILE A 455 -18.46 4.54 -4.20
CA ILE A 455 -17.93 5.83 -3.76
C ILE A 455 -19.02 6.63 -3.05
N LYS A 456 -18.64 7.32 -1.97
CA LYS A 456 -19.53 8.15 -1.17
C LYS A 456 -19.28 9.64 -1.34
#